data_AF-A0A9W6F5S3-F1
#
_entry.id   AF-A0A9W6F5S3-F1
#
_cell.length_a   1.000
_cell.length_b   1.000
_cell.length_c   1.000
_cell.angle_alpha   90.00
_cell.angle_beta   90.00
_cell.angle_gamma   90.00
#
_symmetry.space_group_name_H-M   'P 1'
#
loop_
_entity.id
_entity.type
_entity.pdbx_description
1 polymer ?
#
loop_
_entity_poly.entity_id
_entity_poly.type
_entity_poly.pdbx_seq_one_letter_code
_entity_poly.pdbx_strand_id
1 'polypeptide(L)'
;MAYFGLTSYGPQEPLRDVNKVSHDYIFHTIAIDQYVEAFNKYLIGDSDVAVVMEVSGDTHILRAKLGDILKDVLGRQPRKIELDCWFTHLDFDRSGVMGLDEYLKGLERLMAFSAGTVVPATFTSYDTQRVEWIHHTRVGYEPQQTLRAPLTTAQEVGWHAPKPTPPEAQVRRSLNSTDVTQREGRDAASYYGHFICNH
;
A
#
# COMPACT_ATOMS: atom_id res chain seq x y z
N MET A 1 -22.40 -12.68 -19.82
CA MET A 1 -23.67 -13.28 -20.29
C MET A 1 -24.80 -12.77 -19.41
N ALA A 2 -25.89 -12.23 -19.98
CA ALA A 2 -27.07 -11.85 -19.19
C ALA A 2 -27.92 -13.10 -18.93
N TYR A 3 -28.01 -13.52 -17.67
CA TYR A 3 -28.89 -14.62 -17.26
C TYR A 3 -30.35 -14.18 -17.42
N PHE A 4 -31.08 -14.75 -18.38
CA PHE A 4 -32.51 -14.49 -18.65
C PHE A 4 -32.93 -13.01 -18.61
N GLY A 5 -32.15 -12.11 -19.21
CA GLY A 5 -32.47 -10.67 -19.29
C GLY A 5 -32.26 -9.88 -17.99
N LEU A 6 -31.72 -10.49 -16.93
CA LEU A 6 -31.35 -9.82 -15.69
C LEU A 6 -30.03 -9.06 -15.84
N THR A 7 -30.10 -7.82 -16.35
CA THR A 7 -28.93 -6.96 -16.57
C THR A 7 -28.75 -5.86 -15.50
N SER A 8 -29.73 -5.67 -14.62
CA SER A 8 -29.71 -4.63 -13.58
C SER A 8 -29.07 -5.07 -12.26
N TYR A 9 -28.91 -6.39 -12.03
CA TYR A 9 -28.35 -6.94 -10.80
C TYR A 9 -26.82 -6.98 -10.82
N GLY A 10 -26.20 -5.80 -10.88
CA GLY A 10 -24.75 -5.64 -10.76
C GLY A 10 -23.95 -6.06 -11.99
N PRO A 11 -22.62 -6.24 -11.83
CA PRO A 11 -21.73 -6.58 -12.94
C PRO A 11 -22.04 -7.97 -13.51
N GLN A 12 -22.03 -8.10 -14.84
CA GLN A 12 -22.28 -9.38 -15.52
C GLN A 12 -21.17 -10.42 -15.30
N GLU A 13 -19.93 -9.94 -15.08
CA GLU A 13 -18.75 -10.78 -14.86
C GLU A 13 -17.99 -10.26 -13.62
N PRO A 14 -18.17 -10.87 -12.44
CA PRO A 14 -17.59 -10.34 -11.20
C PRO A 14 -16.06 -10.32 -11.22
N LEU A 15 -15.42 -11.36 -11.78
CA LEU A 15 -13.96 -11.42 -11.86
C LEU A 15 -13.37 -10.36 -12.80
N ARG A 16 -14.07 -10.06 -13.89
CA ARG A 16 -13.65 -9.02 -14.82
C ARG A 16 -13.82 -7.64 -14.20
N ASP A 17 -14.92 -7.41 -13.47
CA ASP A 17 -15.18 -6.14 -12.78
C ASP A 17 -14.12 -5.82 -11.71
N VAL A 18 -13.55 -6.82 -11.03
CA VAL A 18 -12.49 -6.57 -10.02
C VAL A 18 -11.11 -6.39 -10.65
N ASN A 19 -10.89 -6.91 -11.86
CA ASN A 19 -9.63 -6.70 -12.58
C ASN A 19 -9.47 -5.22 -12.94
N LYS A 20 -8.30 -4.64 -12.64
CA LYS A 20 -8.05 -3.21 -12.87
C LYS A 20 -8.22 -2.80 -14.33
N VAL A 21 -7.91 -3.71 -15.26
CA VAL A 21 -7.95 -3.45 -16.72
C VAL A 21 -9.38 -3.20 -17.21
N SER A 22 -10.41 -3.54 -16.44
CA SER A 22 -11.80 -3.23 -16.78
C SER A 22 -12.20 -1.78 -16.50
N HIS A 23 -11.36 -1.01 -15.80
CA HIS A 23 -11.62 0.37 -15.40
C HIS A 23 -10.53 1.31 -15.90
N ASP A 24 -10.94 2.52 -16.31
CA ASP A 24 -10.01 3.55 -16.76
C ASP A 24 -9.49 4.39 -15.60
N TYR A 25 -8.16 4.40 -15.43
CA TYR A 25 -7.44 5.22 -14.46
C TYR A 25 -6.68 6.34 -15.16
N ILE A 26 -6.86 7.58 -14.70
CA ILE A 26 -6.28 8.79 -15.31
C ILE A 26 -5.04 9.32 -14.59
N PHE A 27 -4.58 8.65 -13.53
CA PHE A 27 -3.50 9.18 -12.69
C PHE A 27 -2.17 9.35 -13.44
N HIS A 28 -1.91 8.48 -14.42
CA HIS A 28 -0.71 8.54 -15.25
C HIS A 28 -0.73 9.67 -16.30
N THR A 29 -1.90 10.24 -16.65
CA THR A 29 -1.98 11.34 -17.63
C THR A 29 -1.69 12.71 -17.00
N ILE A 30 -1.70 12.78 -15.68
CA ILE A 30 -1.49 14.00 -14.90
C ILE A 30 0.00 14.06 -14.55
N ALA A 31 0.64 15.20 -14.82
CA ALA A 31 2.05 15.40 -14.51
C ALA A 31 2.29 15.45 -12.99
N ILE A 32 3.43 14.93 -12.53
CA ILE A 32 3.81 14.93 -11.10
C ILE A 32 3.75 16.34 -10.51
N ASP A 33 4.19 17.35 -11.27
CA ASP A 33 4.19 18.75 -10.84
C ASP A 33 2.81 19.25 -10.43
N GLN A 34 1.74 18.80 -11.10
CA GLN A 34 0.37 19.19 -10.73
C GLN A 34 -0.05 18.62 -9.37
N TYR A 35 0.41 17.42 -9.03
CA TYR A 35 0.17 16.84 -7.71
C TYR A 35 0.94 17.60 -6.62
N VAL A 36 2.17 18.05 -6.92
CA VAL A 36 2.99 18.85 -6.00
C VAL A 36 2.39 20.24 -5.81
N GLU A 37 1.94 20.90 -6.87
CA GLU A 37 1.22 22.17 -6.79
C GLU A 37 -0.06 22.05 -5.97
N ALA A 38 -0.83 20.98 -6.15
CA ALA A 38 -2.00 20.72 -5.33
C ALA A 38 -1.61 20.49 -3.87
N PHE A 39 -0.59 19.67 -3.60
CA PHE A 39 -0.08 19.43 -2.24
C PHE A 39 0.32 20.74 -1.54
N ASN A 40 1.05 21.61 -2.23
CA ASN A 40 1.53 22.87 -1.69
C ASN A 40 0.40 23.84 -1.29
N LYS A 41 -0.77 23.76 -1.91
CA LYS A 41 -1.95 24.57 -1.53
C LYS A 41 -2.55 24.15 -0.17
N TYR A 42 -2.31 22.92 0.25
CA TYR A 42 -2.85 22.33 1.48
C TYR A 42 -1.82 22.22 2.60
N LEU A 43 -0.65 22.85 2.44
CA LEU A 43 0.36 22.94 3.48
C LEU A 43 -0.22 23.61 4.73
N ILE A 44 0.21 23.10 5.88
CA ILE A 44 -0.22 23.58 7.18
C ILE A 44 0.34 24.99 7.43
N GLY A 45 1.56 25.26 6.94
CA GLY A 45 2.27 26.52 7.17
C GLY A 45 2.57 26.77 8.64
N ASP A 46 2.71 28.04 9.02
CA ASP A 46 2.85 28.45 10.42
C ASP A 46 1.50 28.43 11.12
N SER A 47 1.19 27.32 11.80
CA SER A 47 -0.05 27.14 12.55
C SER A 47 0.20 26.51 13.91
N ASP A 48 -0.74 26.73 14.83
CA ASP A 48 -0.70 26.13 16.18
C ASP A 48 -0.56 24.60 16.13
N VAL A 49 -1.13 23.96 15.11
CA VAL A 49 -1.04 22.50 14.93
C VAL A 49 0.39 22.06 14.59
N ALA A 50 1.11 22.83 13.76
CA ALA A 50 2.50 22.52 13.43
C ALA A 50 3.40 22.66 14.66
N VAL A 51 3.16 23.68 15.49
CA VAL A 51 3.88 23.90 16.75
C VAL A 51 3.61 22.78 17.75
N VAL A 52 2.33 22.41 17.95
CA VAL A 52 1.94 21.35 18.89
C VAL A 52 2.47 19.98 18.47
N MET A 53 2.54 19.71 17.17
CA MET A 53 3.07 18.46 16.64
C MET A 53 4.60 18.43 16.55
N GLU A 54 5.27 19.58 16.74
CA GLU A 54 6.72 19.76 16.58
C GLU A 54 7.21 19.35 15.17
N VAL A 55 6.41 19.65 14.14
CA VAL A 55 6.70 19.32 12.73
C VAL A 55 6.73 20.59 11.87
N SER A 56 7.60 20.62 10.86
CA SER A 56 7.64 21.71 9.88
C SER A 56 6.35 21.76 9.05
N GLY A 57 5.51 22.78 9.27
CA GLY A 57 4.26 22.96 8.55
C GLY A 57 4.42 23.33 7.07
N ASP A 58 5.61 23.76 6.64
CA ASP A 58 5.91 24.11 5.24
C ASP A 58 6.12 22.89 4.34
N THR A 59 6.31 21.71 4.94
CA THR A 59 6.58 20.46 4.22
C THR A 59 5.52 19.39 4.46
N HIS A 60 4.56 19.67 5.35
CA HIS A 60 3.58 18.72 5.81
C HIS A 60 2.15 19.21 5.59
N ILE A 61 1.29 18.25 5.25
CA ILE A 61 -0.16 18.44 5.18
C ILE A 61 -0.86 17.59 6.24
N LEU A 62 -2.10 17.95 6.56
CA LEU A 62 -2.99 17.07 7.33
C LEU A 62 -3.49 15.93 6.43
N ARG A 63 -3.31 14.69 6.88
CA ARG A 63 -3.66 13.49 6.10
C ARG A 63 -5.16 13.41 5.77
N ALA A 64 -6.01 14.02 6.61
CA ALA A 64 -7.45 14.16 6.36
C ALA A 64 -7.78 14.93 5.07
N LYS A 65 -6.85 15.74 4.55
CA LYS A 65 -7.02 16.52 3.31
C LYS A 65 -6.70 15.77 2.03
N LEU A 66 -6.28 14.51 2.11
CA LEU A 66 -5.99 13.68 0.94
C LEU A 66 -7.16 13.57 -0.05
N GLY A 67 -8.41 13.50 0.44
CA GLY A 67 -9.59 13.47 -0.43
C GLY A 67 -9.86 14.80 -1.13
N ASP A 68 -9.65 15.93 -0.42
CA ASP A 68 -9.80 17.28 -0.97
C ASP A 68 -8.73 17.54 -2.04
N ILE A 69 -7.48 17.13 -1.79
CA ILE A 69 -6.37 17.21 -2.76
C ILE A 69 -6.69 16.44 -4.03
N LEU A 70 -7.20 15.21 -3.91
CA LEU A 70 -7.59 14.41 -5.07
C LEU A 70 -8.66 15.12 -5.91
N LYS A 71 -9.66 15.71 -5.26
CA LYS A 71 -10.71 16.46 -5.95
C LYS A 71 -10.16 17.66 -6.72
N ASP A 72 -9.21 18.39 -6.13
CA ASP A 72 -8.56 19.54 -6.78
C ASP A 72 -7.67 19.14 -7.93
N VAL A 73 -6.91 18.04 -7.79
CA VAL A 73 -6.07 17.49 -8.88
C VAL A 73 -6.93 17.03 -10.05
N LEU A 74 -8.07 16.38 -9.79
CA LEU A 74 -8.95 15.89 -10.85
C LEU A 74 -9.83 17.00 -11.46
N GLY A 75 -10.04 18.12 -10.77
CA GLY A 75 -10.99 19.17 -11.16
C GLY A 75 -12.45 18.71 -11.20
N ARG A 76 -12.74 17.51 -10.70
CA ARG A 76 -14.07 16.88 -10.65
C ARG A 76 -14.20 16.01 -9.42
N GLN A 77 -15.42 15.57 -9.13
CA GLN A 77 -15.64 14.59 -8.06
C GLN A 77 -14.92 13.26 -8.39
N PRO A 78 -14.13 12.71 -7.45
CA PRO A 78 -13.48 11.42 -7.62
C PRO A 78 -14.53 10.30 -7.64
N ARG A 79 -14.35 9.33 -8.54
CA ARG A 79 -15.18 8.12 -8.59
C ARG A 79 -14.74 7.18 -7.47
N LYS A 80 -15.63 6.28 -7.04
CA LYS A 80 -15.31 5.27 -6.01
C LYS A 80 -14.02 4.51 -6.32
N ILE A 81 -13.87 4.02 -7.55
CA ILE A 81 -12.69 3.27 -8.00
C ILE A 81 -11.38 4.07 -7.93
N GLU A 82 -11.45 5.39 -8.12
CA GLU A 82 -10.29 6.28 -8.07
C GLU A 82 -9.89 6.55 -6.63
N LEU A 83 -10.89 6.74 -5.78
CA LEU A 83 -10.72 6.97 -4.35
C LEU A 83 -10.21 5.71 -3.63
N ASP A 84 -10.74 4.53 -3.98
CA ASP A 84 -10.25 3.24 -3.47
C ASP A 84 -8.77 3.04 -3.86
N CYS A 85 -8.42 3.36 -5.11
CA CYS A 85 -7.04 3.29 -5.60
C CYS A 85 -6.13 4.30 -4.87
N TRP A 86 -6.59 5.52 -4.69
CA TRP A 86 -5.89 6.60 -3.97
C TRP A 86 -5.52 6.18 -2.55
N PHE A 87 -6.48 5.66 -1.77
CA PHE A 87 -6.25 5.21 -0.39
C PHE A 87 -5.58 3.84 -0.26
N THR A 88 -5.51 3.06 -1.34
CA THR A 88 -4.71 1.84 -1.36
C THR A 88 -3.22 2.16 -1.48
N HIS A 89 -2.86 3.20 -2.24
CA HIS A 89 -1.47 3.56 -2.53
C HIS A 89 -0.90 4.60 -1.56
N LEU A 90 -1.72 5.57 -1.14
CA LEU A 90 -1.35 6.55 -0.12
C LEU A 90 -1.75 6.02 1.25
N ASP A 91 -0.90 6.27 2.23
CA ASP A 91 -1.27 5.97 3.60
C ASP A 91 -2.31 6.99 4.12
N PHE A 92 -3.31 6.52 4.84
CA PHE A 92 -4.37 7.33 5.44
C PHE A 92 -4.57 7.07 6.94
N ASP A 93 -3.93 6.03 7.52
CA ASP A 93 -4.34 5.47 8.83
C ASP A 93 -3.30 5.63 9.98
N ARG A 94 -1.99 5.70 9.69
CA ARG A 94 -0.96 5.60 10.74
C ARG A 94 -0.48 6.92 11.35
N SER A 95 -0.70 8.06 10.70
CA SER A 95 -0.32 9.37 11.25
C SER A 95 -1.25 10.50 10.79
N GLY A 96 -1.40 11.54 11.61
CA GLY A 96 -2.25 12.70 11.28
C GLY A 96 -1.62 13.67 10.26
N VAL A 97 -0.29 13.61 10.11
CA VAL A 97 0.49 14.46 9.19
C VAL A 97 1.14 13.60 8.10
N MET A 98 1.31 14.18 6.92
CA MET A 98 1.99 13.53 5.80
C MET A 98 3.00 14.49 5.19
N GLY A 99 4.24 14.02 5.02
CA GLY A 99 5.30 14.77 4.37
C GLY A 99 5.30 14.60 2.84
N LEU A 100 5.91 15.55 2.13
CA LEU A 100 6.02 15.52 0.66
C LEU A 100 6.70 14.24 0.15
N ASP A 101 7.79 13.79 0.77
CA ASP A 101 8.54 12.61 0.32
C ASP A 101 7.72 11.32 0.41
N GLU A 102 6.91 11.18 1.46
CA GLU A 102 5.99 10.04 1.65
C GLU A 102 4.91 10.06 0.56
N TYR A 103 4.35 11.24 0.31
CA TYR A 103 3.35 11.46 -0.72
C TYR A 103 3.88 11.12 -2.12
N LEU A 104 5.08 11.58 -2.47
CA LEU A 104 5.72 11.29 -3.76
C LEU A 104 5.98 9.80 -3.96
N LYS A 105 6.49 9.08 -2.95
CA LYS A 105 6.67 7.62 -3.02
C LYS A 105 5.37 6.87 -3.25
N GLY A 106 4.28 7.33 -2.63
CA GLY A 106 2.95 6.76 -2.87
C GLY A 106 2.41 7.07 -4.26
N LEU A 107 2.63 8.30 -4.76
CA LEU A 107 2.24 8.73 -6.10
C LEU A 107 2.98 7.98 -7.21
N GLU A 108 4.28 7.76 -7.07
CA GLU A 108 5.04 6.98 -8.06
C GLU A 108 4.43 5.59 -8.26
N ARG A 109 4.03 4.94 -7.16
CA ARG A 109 3.34 3.65 -7.21
C ARG A 109 1.95 3.75 -7.81
N LEU A 110 1.19 4.79 -7.48
CA LEU A 110 -0.13 5.06 -8.06
C LEU A 110 -0.06 5.27 -9.57
N MET A 111 0.91 6.05 -10.04
CA MET A 111 1.14 6.31 -11.46
C MET A 111 1.58 5.03 -12.18
N ALA A 112 2.48 4.25 -11.59
CA ALA A 112 2.88 2.94 -12.11
C ALA A 112 1.69 1.96 -12.16
N PHE A 113 0.82 1.96 -11.15
CA PHE A 113 -0.41 1.16 -11.14
C PHE A 113 -1.35 1.55 -12.28
N SER A 114 -1.54 2.86 -12.47
CA SER A 114 -2.43 3.44 -13.48
C SER A 114 -1.92 3.26 -14.91
N ALA A 115 -0.61 3.33 -15.14
CA ALA A 115 0.02 3.11 -16.44
C ALA A 115 0.22 1.62 -16.77
N GLY A 116 0.45 0.79 -15.76
CA GLY A 116 0.83 -0.61 -15.92
C GLY A 116 -0.34 -1.52 -16.31
N THR A 117 -0.07 -2.53 -17.15
CA THR A 117 -1.08 -3.45 -17.67
C THR A 117 -0.90 -4.90 -17.20
N VAL A 118 -0.29 -5.11 -16.03
CA VAL A 118 -0.04 -6.46 -15.51
C VAL A 118 -1.38 -7.22 -15.37
N VAL A 119 -1.48 -8.36 -16.06
CA VAL A 119 -2.68 -9.20 -16.10
C VAL A 119 -2.53 -10.33 -15.07
N PRO A 120 -3.54 -10.60 -14.23
CA PRO A 120 -3.46 -11.65 -13.20
C PRO A 120 -3.43 -13.09 -13.77
N ALA A 121 -3.84 -13.30 -15.02
CA ALA A 121 -3.80 -14.61 -15.68
C ALA A 121 -2.40 -14.91 -16.24
N THR A 122 -1.48 -15.35 -15.38
CA THR A 122 -0.10 -15.69 -15.76
C THR A 122 0.07 -17.08 -16.38
N PHE A 123 -0.90 -17.97 -16.17
CA PHE A 123 -0.88 -19.34 -16.71
C PHE A 123 -2.03 -19.54 -17.68
N THR A 124 -1.72 -20.18 -18.81
CA THR A 124 -2.71 -20.65 -19.79
C THR A 124 -3.00 -22.15 -19.66
N SER A 125 -2.15 -22.88 -18.93
CA SER A 125 -2.28 -24.32 -18.67
C SER A 125 -2.34 -24.61 -17.17
N TYR A 126 -3.31 -25.42 -16.77
CA TYR A 126 -3.45 -25.89 -15.40
C TYR A 126 -2.28 -26.77 -14.95
N ASP A 127 -1.75 -27.62 -15.82
CA ASP A 127 -0.64 -28.52 -15.46
C ASP A 127 0.63 -27.73 -15.14
N THR A 128 0.90 -26.66 -15.90
CA THR A 128 2.03 -25.76 -15.63
C THR A 128 1.87 -25.05 -14.28
N GLN A 129 0.68 -24.50 -14.01
CA GLN A 129 0.38 -23.88 -12.72
C GLN A 129 0.55 -24.88 -11.56
N ARG A 130 0.07 -26.12 -11.74
CA ARG A 130 0.14 -27.17 -10.73
C ARG A 130 1.59 -27.58 -10.43
N VAL A 131 2.43 -27.71 -11.46
CA VAL A 131 3.86 -28.00 -11.30
C VAL A 131 4.55 -26.88 -10.51
N GLU A 132 4.31 -25.61 -10.86
CA GLU A 132 4.87 -24.49 -10.10
C GLU A 132 4.41 -24.45 -8.64
N TRP A 133 3.13 -24.76 -8.39
CA TRP A 133 2.60 -24.86 -7.03
C TRP A 133 3.30 -25.94 -6.19
N ILE A 134 3.54 -27.12 -6.77
CA ILE A 134 4.29 -28.22 -6.13
C ILE A 134 5.73 -27.82 -5.84
N HIS A 135 6.35 -27.04 -6.75
CA HIS A 135 7.69 -26.50 -6.56
C HIS A 135 7.76 -25.28 -5.63
N HIS A 136 6.63 -24.86 -5.06
CA HIS A 136 6.52 -23.66 -4.24
C HIS A 136 6.94 -22.37 -4.94
N THR A 137 6.98 -22.35 -6.28
CA THR A 137 7.15 -21.12 -7.05
C THR A 137 5.93 -20.24 -6.84
N ARG A 138 6.16 -18.99 -6.43
CA ARG A 138 5.10 -18.01 -6.18
C ARG A 138 4.85 -17.18 -7.44
N VAL A 139 3.62 -16.70 -7.58
CA VAL A 139 3.28 -15.72 -8.61
C VAL A 139 4.11 -14.45 -8.40
N GLY A 140 4.69 -13.92 -9.47
CA GLY A 140 5.56 -12.74 -9.40
C GLY A 140 4.82 -11.40 -9.32
N TYR A 141 3.51 -11.38 -9.58
CA TYR A 141 2.70 -10.17 -9.50
C TYR A 141 2.05 -10.02 -8.11
N GLU A 142 1.81 -8.77 -7.73
CA GLU A 142 1.04 -8.44 -6.52
C GLU A 142 -0.45 -8.23 -6.86
N PRO A 143 -1.39 -8.78 -6.06
CA PRO A 143 -2.82 -8.55 -6.24
C PRO A 143 -3.21 -7.07 -6.24
N GLN A 144 -2.58 -6.25 -5.39
CA GLN A 144 -2.81 -4.81 -5.29
C GLN A 144 -2.40 -4.05 -6.55
N GLN A 145 -1.50 -4.64 -7.36
CA GLN A 145 -1.06 -4.06 -8.63
C GLN A 145 -1.92 -4.48 -9.82
N THR A 146 -2.74 -5.52 -9.67
CA THR A 146 -3.49 -6.17 -10.76
C THR A 146 -5.00 -6.06 -10.60
N LEU A 147 -5.49 -5.96 -9.38
CA LEU A 147 -6.91 -5.86 -9.04
C LEU A 147 -7.20 -4.48 -8.46
N ARG A 148 -8.44 -4.00 -8.64
CA ARG A 148 -8.89 -2.73 -8.04
C ARG A 148 -9.26 -2.86 -6.56
N ALA A 149 -9.62 -4.07 -6.13
CA ALA A 149 -10.16 -4.39 -4.83
C ALA A 149 -9.87 -5.87 -4.50
N PRO A 150 -9.89 -6.28 -3.22
CA PRO A 150 -9.73 -7.68 -2.86
C PRO A 150 -10.90 -8.53 -3.37
N LEU A 151 -10.60 -9.71 -3.93
CA LEU A 151 -11.58 -10.73 -4.32
C LEU A 151 -12.01 -11.60 -3.15
N THR A 152 -11.11 -11.81 -2.19
CA THR A 152 -11.34 -12.70 -1.04
C THR A 152 -11.01 -11.99 0.26
N THR A 153 -11.58 -12.48 1.36
CA THR A 153 -11.33 -11.95 2.71
C THR A 153 -9.87 -12.03 3.11
N ALA A 154 -9.14 -13.06 2.67
CA ALA A 154 -7.70 -13.16 2.91
C ALA A 154 -6.91 -12.04 2.18
N GLN A 155 -7.34 -11.65 0.98
CA GLN A 155 -6.76 -10.51 0.28
C GLN A 155 -7.11 -9.19 0.96
N GLU A 156 -8.32 -9.05 1.51
CA GLU A 156 -8.76 -7.88 2.26
C GLU A 156 -7.86 -7.63 3.49
N VAL A 157 -7.54 -8.69 4.25
CA VAL A 157 -6.64 -8.60 5.41
C VAL A 157 -5.26 -8.06 5.04
N GLY A 158 -4.70 -8.50 3.91
CA GLY A 158 -3.38 -8.08 3.44
C GLY A 158 -3.38 -6.85 2.52
N TRP A 159 -4.54 -6.27 2.22
CA TRP A 159 -4.68 -5.33 1.09
C TRP A 159 -3.82 -4.09 1.26
N HIS A 160 -3.76 -3.53 2.46
CA HIS A 160 -3.04 -2.29 2.79
C HIS A 160 -1.60 -2.50 3.28
N ALA A 161 -1.05 -3.71 3.16
CA ALA A 161 0.33 -3.99 3.56
C ALA A 161 1.40 -3.33 2.66
N PRO A 162 1.23 -3.22 1.32
CA PRO A 162 2.30 -2.74 0.46
C PRO A 162 2.56 -1.24 0.49
N LYS A 163 1.62 -0.41 0.97
CA LYS A 163 1.76 1.06 0.97
C LYS A 163 2.99 1.51 1.78
N PRO A 164 3.71 2.57 1.35
CA PRO A 164 4.86 3.08 2.09
C PRO A 164 4.48 3.40 3.55
N THR A 165 5.28 2.94 4.50
CA THR A 165 5.10 3.23 5.91
C THR A 165 5.51 4.68 6.21
N PRO A 166 4.69 5.47 6.92
CA PRO A 166 5.13 6.76 7.43
C PRO A 166 6.24 6.56 8.47
N PRO A 167 7.09 7.57 8.69
CA PRO A 167 8.08 7.53 9.76
C PRO A 167 7.39 7.34 11.11
N GLU A 168 7.98 6.51 11.97
CA GLU A 168 7.48 6.31 13.33
C GLU A 168 7.60 7.63 14.12
N ALA A 169 6.47 8.22 14.51
CA ALA A 169 6.43 9.47 15.25
C ALA A 169 7.03 9.34 16.67
N GLN A 170 7.10 8.11 17.19
CA GLN A 170 7.62 7.82 18.53
C GLN A 170 8.67 6.71 18.44
N VAL A 171 9.65 6.75 19.36
CA VAL A 171 10.67 5.72 19.45
C VAL A 171 10.05 4.40 19.88
N ARG A 172 10.12 3.39 19.01
CA ARG A 172 9.72 2.03 19.33
C ARG A 172 10.63 1.42 20.39
N ARG A 173 10.03 0.92 21.48
CA ARG A 173 10.72 0.20 22.55
C ARG A 173 10.68 -1.30 22.31
N SER A 174 11.71 -1.84 21.68
CA SER A 174 11.86 -3.28 21.51
C SER A 174 12.72 -3.89 22.62
N LEU A 175 12.38 -5.10 23.05
CA LEU A 175 13.26 -5.90 23.91
C LEU A 175 14.35 -6.49 23.02
N ASN A 176 15.52 -5.89 23.05
CA ASN A 176 16.68 -6.37 22.31
C ASN A 176 17.55 -7.25 23.21
N SER A 177 18.16 -8.26 22.62
CA SER A 177 19.24 -8.99 23.29
C SER A 177 20.45 -8.07 23.49
N THR A 178 21.01 -8.07 24.68
CA THR A 178 22.27 -7.40 25.02
C THR A 178 23.44 -8.38 25.02
N ASP A 179 24.66 -7.85 25.06
CA ASP A 179 25.91 -8.58 25.33
C ASP A 179 25.80 -9.57 26.51
N VAL A 180 25.18 -9.15 27.62
CA VAL A 180 24.91 -10.00 28.78
C VAL A 180 24.03 -11.19 28.40
N THR A 181 22.94 -10.97 27.67
CA THR A 181 22.05 -12.07 27.27
C THR A 181 22.64 -12.98 26.20
N GLN A 182 23.59 -12.48 25.40
CA GLN A 182 24.16 -13.23 24.29
C GLN A 182 25.40 -14.04 24.69
N ARG A 183 26.25 -13.52 25.59
CA ARG A 183 27.57 -14.13 25.87
C ARG A 183 28.05 -13.97 27.31
N GLU A 184 27.91 -12.78 27.91
CA GLU A 184 28.59 -12.50 29.20
C GLU A 184 27.81 -13.04 30.40
N GLY A 185 26.48 -13.11 30.28
CA GLY A 185 25.61 -13.66 31.30
C GLY A 185 25.84 -15.16 31.43
N ARG A 186 26.10 -15.59 32.66
CA ARG A 186 26.23 -17.03 32.96
C ARG A 186 24.86 -17.68 32.86
N ASP A 187 24.72 -18.61 31.94
CA ASP A 187 23.58 -19.52 31.84
C ASP A 187 23.97 -20.94 32.27
N ALA A 188 22.97 -21.82 32.39
CA ALA A 188 23.22 -23.22 32.75
C ALA A 188 24.11 -23.93 31.70
N ALA A 189 24.06 -23.53 30.43
CA ALA A 189 24.89 -24.10 29.37
C ALA A 189 26.38 -23.76 29.58
N SER A 190 26.70 -22.51 29.92
CA SER A 190 28.05 -22.06 30.27
C SER A 190 28.58 -22.69 31.56
N TYR A 191 27.69 -22.98 32.53
CA TYR A 191 28.07 -23.57 33.82
C TYR A 191 28.32 -25.08 33.74
N TYR A 192 27.44 -25.83 33.08
CA TYR A 192 27.55 -27.29 32.99
C TYR A 192 28.41 -27.77 31.80
N GLY A 193 28.92 -26.86 30.96
CA GLY A 193 29.88 -27.17 29.90
C GLY A 193 29.39 -28.22 28.90
N HIS A 194 28.09 -28.33 28.68
CA HIS A 194 27.52 -29.49 27.99
C HIS A 194 27.38 -29.31 26.47
N PHE A 195 28.23 -30.09 25.79
CA PHE A 195 28.14 -30.66 24.44
C PHE A 195 28.43 -29.78 23.22
N ILE A 196 29.70 -29.41 23.07
CA ILE A 196 30.35 -29.43 21.75
C ILE A 196 30.47 -30.91 21.33
N CYS A 197 29.37 -31.53 20.91
CA CYS A 197 29.44 -32.62 19.95
C CYS A 197 29.16 -32.00 18.59
N ASN A 198 30.24 -31.67 17.88
CA ASN A 198 30.17 -31.40 16.45
C ASN A 198 29.61 -32.66 15.75
N HIS A 199 28.39 -32.55 15.22
CA HIS A 199 27.91 -33.35 14.09
C HIS A 199 27.14 -32.43 13.16
#